data_AF-A0A7J6QR66-F1
#
_entry.id   AF-A0A7J6QR66-F1
#
_cell.length_a   1.000
_cell.length_b   1.000
_cell.length_c   1.000
_cell.angle_alpha   90.00
_cell.angle_beta   90.00
_cell.angle_gamma   90.00
#
_symmetry.space_group_name_H-M   'P 1'
#
loop_
_entity.id
_entity.type
_entity.pdbx_description
1 polymer ?
#
loop_
_entity_poly.entity_id
_entity_poly.type
_entity_poly.pdbx_seq_one_letter_code
_entity_poly.pdbx_strand_id
1 'polypeptide(L)'
;ILKHIQLGPFIQNRYPFKLNKDVAKFYSAVDNVEKYSKEIIARRQQELKKGATPECNILDKLIFMGKQDLIWNLVTFTLSGGSSVPSTIEWFLYLMCVHPDAQKKARAEVDVLGKDPTDNDDLDKLRYVEACVLETLRVSVS
;
A
#
# COMPACT_ATOMS: atom_id res chain seq x y z
N ILE A 1 -20.39 8.10 -12.08
CA ILE A 1 -21.60 8.53 -12.84
C ILE A 1 -22.81 8.87 -11.95
N LEU A 2 -23.02 8.24 -10.77
CA LEU A 2 -24.21 8.53 -9.92
C LEU A 2 -24.01 9.53 -8.74
N LYS A 3 -22.77 9.96 -8.41
CA LYS A 3 -22.54 10.96 -7.33
C LYS A 3 -23.04 12.38 -7.68
N HIS A 4 -23.41 12.65 -8.93
CA HIS A 4 -23.90 13.97 -9.38
C HIS A 4 -25.43 14.11 -9.37
N ILE A 5 -26.18 13.06 -9.02
CA ILE A 5 -27.64 13.18 -8.89
C ILE A 5 -27.96 13.44 -7.41
N GLN A 6 -28.22 14.70 -7.06
CA GLN A 6 -28.73 15.05 -5.73
C GLN A 6 -30.18 14.56 -5.58
N LEU A 7 -30.32 13.28 -5.24
CA LEU A 7 -31.59 12.71 -4.83
C LEU A 7 -31.96 13.26 -3.45
N GLY A 8 -33.19 13.77 -3.30
CA GLY A 8 -33.65 14.34 -2.04
C GLY A 8 -33.52 13.37 -0.85
N PRO A 9 -33.41 13.88 0.39
CA PRO A 9 -33.09 13.09 1.59
C PRO A 9 -34.04 11.90 1.80
N PHE A 10 -35.30 12.01 1.36
CA PHE A 10 -36.30 10.95 1.44
C PHE A 10 -36.03 9.78 0.48
N ILE A 11 -35.53 10.07 -0.72
CA ILE A 11 -35.22 9.04 -1.72
C ILE A 11 -33.85 8.42 -1.42
N GLN A 12 -32.86 9.23 -1.00
CA GLN A 12 -31.57 8.75 -0.48
C GLN A 12 -31.72 7.72 0.65
N ASN A 13 -32.66 7.94 1.58
CA ASN A 13 -32.90 7.01 2.69
C ASN A 13 -33.69 5.75 2.31
N ARG A 14 -34.25 5.70 1.11
CA ARG A 14 -35.12 4.61 0.60
C ARG A 14 -34.44 3.77 -0.49
N TYR A 15 -33.24 4.14 -0.94
CA TYR A 15 -32.44 3.28 -1.81
C TYR A 15 -31.99 2.00 -1.09
N PRO A 16 -31.98 0.84 -1.76
CA PRO A 16 -31.85 -0.49 -1.16
C PRO A 16 -30.48 -0.77 -0.50
N PHE A 17 -29.50 0.12 -0.67
CA PHE A 17 -28.16 -0.03 -0.11
C PHE A 17 -28.12 -0.05 1.43
N LYS A 18 -29.10 0.59 2.10
CA LYS A 18 -29.21 0.52 3.57
C LYS A 18 -29.95 -0.72 4.08
N LEU A 19 -30.60 -1.50 3.20
CA LEU A 19 -31.31 -2.73 3.58
C LEU A 19 -30.38 -3.95 3.65
N ASN A 20 -29.29 -3.95 2.88
CA ASN A 20 -28.31 -5.03 2.88
C ASN A 20 -27.20 -4.74 3.92
N LYS A 21 -27.08 -5.62 4.92
CA LYS A 21 -26.05 -5.52 5.98
C LYS A 21 -24.64 -5.45 5.41
N ASP A 22 -24.36 -6.13 4.30
CA ASP A 22 -23.03 -6.16 3.68
C ASP A 22 -22.71 -4.83 2.99
N VAL A 23 -23.72 -4.21 2.38
CA VAL A 23 -23.58 -2.88 1.77
C VAL A 23 -23.38 -1.81 2.85
N ALA A 24 -24.11 -1.91 3.97
CA ALA A 24 -23.91 -1.00 5.11
C ALA A 24 -22.49 -1.12 5.70
N LYS A 25 -21.97 -2.35 5.85
CA LYS A 25 -20.58 -2.60 6.29
C LYS A 25 -19.56 -2.00 5.33
N PHE A 26 -19.77 -2.15 4.02
CA PHE A 26 -18.89 -1.58 3.01
C PHE A 26 -18.78 -0.06 3.13
N TYR A 27 -19.90 0.66 3.17
CA TYR A 27 -19.88 2.12 3.32
C TYR A 27 -19.29 2.57 4.65
N SER A 28 -19.58 1.85 5.75
CA SER A 28 -18.95 2.13 7.04
C SER A 28 -17.43 1.98 7.01
N ALA A 29 -16.91 0.98 6.31
CA ALA A 29 -15.48 0.79 6.11
C ALA A 29 -14.85 1.93 5.28
N VAL A 30 -15.53 2.35 4.21
CA VAL A 30 -15.10 3.49 3.37
C VAL A 30 -15.03 4.77 4.21
N ASP A 31 -16.05 5.04 5.03
CA ASP A 31 -16.08 6.22 5.90
C ASP A 31 -14.92 6.21 6.92
N ASN A 32 -14.60 5.04 7.49
CA ASN A 32 -13.48 4.89 8.41
C ASN A 32 -12.14 5.18 7.72
N VAL A 33 -11.92 4.62 6.52
CA VAL A 33 -10.70 4.86 5.74
C VAL A 33 -10.57 6.33 5.36
N GLU A 34 -11.66 6.98 4.96
CA GLU A 34 -11.68 8.41 4.65
C GLU A 34 -11.34 9.26 5.89
N LYS A 35 -11.90 8.90 7.05
CA LYS A 35 -11.63 9.57 8.33
C LYS A 35 -10.15 9.49 8.70
N TYR A 36 -9.55 8.30 8.72
CA TYR A 36 -8.13 8.14 9.06
C TYR A 36 -7.21 8.86 8.08
N SER A 37 -7.55 8.84 6.79
CA SER A 37 -6.78 9.55 5.77
C SER A 37 -6.79 11.06 6.00
N LYS A 38 -7.95 11.64 6.37
CA LYS A 38 -8.06 13.05 6.75
C LYS A 38 -7.23 13.38 7.99
N GLU A 39 -7.24 12.51 9.00
CA GLU A 39 -6.44 12.68 10.22
C GLU A 39 -4.93 12.68 9.92
N ILE A 40 -4.45 11.76 9.07
CA ILE A 40 -3.04 11.67 8.65
C ILE A 40 -2.61 12.95 7.91
N ILE A 41 -3.43 13.40 6.95
CA ILE A 41 -3.17 14.62 6.17
C ILE A 41 -3.15 15.84 7.10
N ALA A 42 -4.13 15.98 7.99
CA ALA A 42 -4.22 17.10 8.91
C ALA A 42 -3.01 17.17 9.85
N ARG A 43 -2.59 16.01 10.40
CA ARG A 43 -1.38 15.90 11.22
C ARG A 43 -0.15 16.37 10.46
N ARG A 44 0.07 15.88 9.23
CA ARG A 44 1.24 16.26 8.43
C ARG A 44 1.23 17.75 8.05
N GLN A 45 0.07 18.28 7.67
CA GLN A 45 -0.07 19.72 7.40
C GLN A 45 0.23 20.59 8.64
N GLN A 46 -0.11 20.12 9.84
CA GLN A 46 0.22 20.82 11.08
C GLN A 46 1.73 20.81 11.36
N GLU A 47 2.41 19.69 11.09
CA GLU A 47 3.87 19.59 11.20
C GLU A 47 4.58 20.56 10.25
N LEU A 48 4.15 20.61 8.98
CA LEU A 48 4.69 21.55 7.99
C LEU A 48 4.48 23.01 8.41
N LYS A 49 3.34 23.34 9.02
CA LYS A 49 3.09 24.69 9.57
C LYS A 49 3.96 25.03 10.77
N LYS A 50 4.39 24.03 11.55
CA LYS A 50 5.31 24.20 12.70
C LYS A 50 6.77 24.37 12.27
N GLY A 51 7.05 24.42 10.97
CA GLY A 51 8.40 24.59 10.43
C GLY A 51 9.12 23.28 10.13
N ALA A 52 8.43 22.14 10.14
CA ALA A 52 9.02 20.90 9.65
C ALA A 52 9.34 21.04 8.15
N THR A 53 10.53 20.61 7.75
CA THR A 53 10.91 20.58 6.35
C THR A 53 10.13 19.48 5.63
N PRO A 54 9.56 19.75 4.44
CA PRO A 54 9.03 18.70 3.60
C PRO A 54 10.15 17.71 3.31
N GLU A 55 9.95 16.45 3.70
CA GLU A 55 10.81 15.38 3.22
C GLU A 55 10.26 15.01 1.83
N CYS A 56 11.11 14.60 0.89
CA CYS A 56 10.65 14.22 -0.47
C CYS A 56 9.81 12.92 -0.50
N ASN A 57 9.08 12.60 0.57
CA ASN A 57 8.20 11.46 0.71
C ASN A 57 6.90 11.62 -0.10
N ILE A 58 6.19 10.51 -0.28
CA ILE A 58 4.98 10.44 -1.10
C ILE A 58 3.89 11.35 -0.55
N LEU A 59 3.70 11.43 0.77
CA LEU A 59 2.65 12.23 1.40
C LEU A 59 2.88 13.74 1.16
N ASP A 60 4.11 14.22 1.29
CA ASP A 60 4.47 15.62 1.06
C ASP A 60 4.30 15.99 -0.42
N LYS A 61 4.69 15.11 -1.33
CA LYS A 61 4.42 15.27 -2.78
C LYS A 61 2.92 15.33 -3.06
N LEU A 62 2.13 14.43 -2.48
CA LEU A 62 0.67 14.42 -2.66
C LEU A 62 0.02 15.69 -2.11
N ILE A 63 0.46 16.19 -0.95
CA ILE A 63 -0.01 17.45 -0.36
C ILE A 63 0.33 18.64 -1.27
N PHE A 64 1.54 18.66 -1.84
CA PHE A 64 1.99 19.71 -2.75
C PHE A 64 1.19 19.73 -4.06
N MET A 65 0.87 18.57 -4.63
CA MET A 65 0.10 18.40 -5.88
C MET A 65 -1.41 18.73 -5.75
N GLY A 66 -1.84 19.34 -4.65
CA GLY A 66 -3.19 19.26 -4.12
C GLY A 66 -4.38 19.60 -5.05
N LYS A 67 -5.52 19.03 -4.63
CA LYS A 67 -6.92 19.46 -4.80
C LYS A 67 -7.73 18.89 -5.97
N GLN A 68 -8.06 17.60 -5.85
CA GLN A 68 -9.45 17.10 -5.81
C GLN A 68 -9.50 15.66 -5.27
N ASP A 69 -8.37 14.93 -5.37
CA ASP A 69 -8.29 13.51 -5.02
C ASP A 69 -7.21 13.16 -3.99
N LEU A 70 -6.68 14.12 -3.23
CA LEU A 70 -5.59 13.86 -2.26
C LEU A 70 -5.89 12.68 -1.34
N ILE A 71 -7.11 12.62 -0.80
CA ILE A 71 -7.54 11.55 0.09
C ILE A 71 -7.58 10.22 -0.67
N TRP A 72 -8.19 10.19 -1.84
CA TRP A 72 -8.32 8.96 -2.63
C TRP A 72 -6.99 8.45 -3.16
N ASN A 73 -6.09 9.35 -3.58
CA ASN A 73 -4.73 9.01 -3.95
C ASN A 73 -3.97 8.37 -2.78
N LEU A 74 -4.06 8.96 -1.59
CA LEU A 74 -3.46 8.39 -0.38
C LEU A 74 -4.04 7.00 -0.06
N VAL A 75 -5.35 6.83 -0.20
CA VAL A 75 -6.03 5.54 -0.01
C VAL A 75 -5.59 4.51 -1.05
N THR A 76 -5.39 4.92 -2.31
CA THR A 76 -4.88 4.03 -3.36
C THR A 76 -3.47 3.55 -3.04
N PHE A 77 -2.55 4.45 -2.68
CA PHE A 77 -1.16 4.07 -2.35
C PHE A 77 -1.09 3.14 -1.13
N THR A 78 -1.53 3.62 0.03
CA THR A 78 -2.50 2.94 0.90
C THR A 78 -2.68 1.43 0.74
N LEU A 79 -3.81 1.12 0.13
CA LEU A 79 -4.33 -0.22 -0.08
C LEU A 79 -3.47 -1.01 -1.06
N SER A 80 -2.94 -0.37 -2.11
CA SER A 80 -2.13 -1.05 -3.11
C SER A 80 -0.87 -1.65 -2.48
N GLY A 81 -0.17 -0.91 -1.62
CA GLY A 81 1.02 -1.42 -0.93
C GLY A 81 0.69 -2.33 0.25
N GLY A 82 -0.42 -2.07 0.95
CA GLY A 82 -0.78 -2.75 2.19
C GLY A 82 -1.16 -4.21 2.05
N SER A 83 -1.71 -4.65 0.91
CA SER A 83 -2.12 -6.04 0.70
C SER A 83 -1.18 -6.83 -0.20
N SER A 84 -0.68 -6.21 -1.29
CA SER A 84 0.10 -6.94 -2.30
C SER A 84 1.48 -7.36 -1.80
N VAL A 85 2.21 -6.45 -1.12
CA VAL A 85 3.58 -6.71 -0.66
C VAL A 85 3.63 -7.82 0.39
N PRO A 86 2.79 -7.83 1.45
CA PRO A 86 2.77 -8.93 2.40
C PRO A 86 2.46 -10.28 1.74
N SER A 87 1.49 -10.34 0.83
CA SER A 87 1.17 -11.57 0.10
C SER A 87 2.35 -12.06 -0.75
N THR A 88 3.07 -11.18 -1.44
CA THR A 88 4.29 -11.58 -2.17
C THR A 88 5.36 -12.14 -1.23
N ILE A 89 5.56 -11.53 -0.05
CA ILE A 89 6.52 -12.01 0.95
C ILE A 89 6.11 -13.38 1.49
N GLU A 90 4.82 -13.60 1.78
CA GLU A 90 4.29 -14.89 2.20
C GLU A 90 4.60 -15.99 1.17
N TRP A 91 4.33 -15.71 -0.11
CA TRP A 91 4.65 -16.63 -1.20
C TRP A 91 6.16 -16.87 -1.37
N PHE A 92 6.96 -15.82 -1.24
CA PHE A 92 8.42 -15.93 -1.31
C PHE A 92 8.94 -16.86 -0.22
N LEU A 93 8.50 -16.66 1.03
CA LEU A 93 8.89 -17.50 2.17
C LEU A 93 8.42 -18.95 1.98
N TYR A 94 7.20 -19.15 1.49
CA TYR A 94 6.68 -20.47 1.16
C TYR A 94 7.57 -21.19 0.13
N LEU A 95 7.91 -20.51 -0.98
CA LEU A 95 8.76 -21.07 -2.02
C LEU A 95 10.18 -21.38 -1.53
N MET A 96 10.75 -20.54 -0.65
CA MET A 96 12.04 -20.83 -0.03
C MET A 96 11.99 -22.08 0.85
N CYS A 97 10.89 -22.31 1.58
CA CYS A 97 10.69 -23.53 2.37
C CYS A 97 10.55 -24.79 1.50
N VAL A 98 9.85 -24.69 0.36
CA VAL A 98 9.65 -25.81 -0.57
C VAL A 98 10.90 -26.11 -1.41
N HIS A 99 11.75 -25.10 -1.64
CA HIS A 99 12.97 -25.22 -2.46
C HIS A 99 14.23 -24.92 -1.64
N PRO A 100 14.65 -25.83 -0.73
CA PRO A 100 15.77 -25.60 0.18
C PRO A 100 17.11 -25.36 -0.55
N ASP A 101 17.29 -25.91 -1.75
CA ASP A 101 18.50 -25.68 -2.56
C ASP A 101 18.55 -24.25 -3.09
N ALA A 102 17.41 -23.69 -3.49
CA ALA A 102 17.31 -22.28 -3.90
C ALA A 102 17.52 -21.36 -2.68
N GLN A 103 16.92 -21.70 -1.54
CA GLN A 103 17.11 -20.96 -0.29
C GLN A 103 18.59 -20.92 0.14
N LYS A 104 19.31 -22.05 0.07
CA LYS A 104 20.75 -22.11 0.40
C LYS A 104 21.57 -21.21 -0.51
N LYS A 105 21.28 -21.19 -1.82
CA LYS A 105 21.97 -20.32 -2.79
C LYS A 105 21.70 -18.84 -2.51
N ALA A 106 20.44 -18.48 -2.27
CA ALA A 106 20.06 -17.12 -1.91
C ALA A 106 20.72 -16.68 -0.60
N ARG A 107 20.73 -17.54 0.42
CA ARG A 107 21.40 -17.29 1.70
C ARG A 107 22.90 -17.07 1.52
N ALA A 108 23.57 -17.93 0.74
CA ALA A 108 24.99 -17.79 0.45
C ALA A 108 25.32 -16.47 -0.28
N GLU A 109 24.48 -16.04 -1.23
CA GLU A 109 24.66 -14.73 -1.88
C GLU A 109 24.55 -13.57 -0.88
N VAL A 110 23.56 -13.60 0.02
CA VAL A 110 23.44 -12.56 1.06
C VAL A 110 24.61 -12.60 2.03
N ASP A 111 25.09 -13.79 2.38
CA ASP A 111 26.20 -13.94 3.34
C ASP A 111 27.53 -13.40 2.77
N VAL A 112 27.69 -13.35 1.44
CA VAL A 112 28.85 -12.71 0.78
C VAL A 112 28.92 -11.21 1.05
N LEU A 113 27.80 -10.53 1.30
CA LEU A 113 27.81 -9.12 1.70
C LEU A 113 28.45 -8.92 3.08
N GLY A 114 28.34 -9.91 3.98
CA GLY A 114 28.87 -9.84 5.35
C GLY A 114 28.24 -8.77 6.25
N LYS A 115 27.22 -8.06 5.76
CA LYS A 115 26.45 -7.03 6.45
C LYS A 115 25.04 -7.00 5.88
N ASP A 116 24.14 -6.33 6.59
CA ASP A 116 22.83 -6.00 6.03
C ASP A 116 23.00 -4.98 4.88
N PRO A 117 22.25 -5.13 3.77
CA PRO A 117 22.31 -4.19 2.65
C PRO A 117 21.77 -2.82 3.08
N THR A 118 22.56 -1.77 2.88
CA THR A 118 22.22 -0.40 3.31
C THR A 118 22.01 0.57 2.15
N ASP A 119 22.52 0.24 0.97
CA ASP A 119 22.49 1.08 -0.22
C ASP A 119 22.12 0.28 -1.48
N ASN A 120 21.94 0.98 -2.60
CA ASN A 120 21.58 0.34 -3.87
C ASN A 120 22.72 -0.52 -4.43
N ASP A 121 23.98 -0.16 -4.18
CA ASP A 121 25.14 -0.92 -4.67
C ASP A 121 25.21 -2.32 -4.01
N ASP A 122 24.77 -2.43 -2.76
CA ASP A 122 24.61 -3.71 -2.07
C ASP A 122 23.44 -4.52 -2.62
N LEU A 123 22.32 -3.88 -2.97
CA LEU A 123 21.19 -4.56 -3.61
C LEU A 123 21.53 -5.09 -5.00
N ASP A 124 22.32 -4.36 -5.79
CA ASP A 124 22.76 -4.78 -7.13
C ASP A 124 23.66 -6.03 -7.13
N LYS A 125 24.25 -6.36 -5.97
CA LYS A 125 25.03 -7.59 -5.78
C LYS A 125 24.13 -8.81 -5.48
N LEU A 126 22.87 -8.60 -5.10
CA LEU A 126 21.90 -9.65 -4.73
C LEU A 126 21.09 -10.15 -5.93
N ARG A 127 21.78 -10.48 -7.03
CA ARG A 127 21.12 -10.82 -8.31
C ARG A 127 20.30 -12.11 -8.24
N TYR A 128 20.76 -13.09 -7.47
CA TYR A 128 20.05 -14.34 -7.30
C TYR A 128 18.82 -14.17 -6.41
N VAL A 129 18.91 -13.39 -5.32
CA VAL A 129 17.76 -13.02 -4.50
C VAL A 129 16.73 -12.25 -5.33
N GLU A 130 17.17 -11.28 -6.14
CA GLU A 130 16.30 -10.56 -7.08
C GLU A 130 15.59 -11.53 -8.03
N ALA A 131 16.33 -12.47 -8.64
CA ALA A 131 15.74 -13.50 -9.49
C ALA A 131 14.71 -14.38 -8.75
N CYS A 132 14.95 -14.73 -7.49
CA CYS A 132 13.98 -15.47 -6.67
C CYS A 132 12.70 -14.66 -6.39
N VAL A 133 12.81 -13.35 -6.16
CA VAL A 133 11.66 -12.46 -5.99
C VAL A 133 10.88 -12.34 -7.31
N LEU A 134 11.56 -12.16 -8.44
CA LEU A 134 10.92 -12.09 -9.76
C LEU A 134 10.19 -13.40 -10.10
N GLU A 135 10.80 -14.55 -9.79
CA GLU A 135 10.16 -15.84 -10.01
C GLU A 135 8.96 -16.05 -9.08
N THR A 136 9.05 -15.57 -7.84
CA THR A 136 7.91 -15.56 -6.91
C THR A 136 6.75 -14.74 -7.48
N LEU A 137 7.03 -13.55 -8.02
CA LEU A 137 6.00 -12.73 -8.66
C LEU A 137 5.40 -13.42 -9.88
N ARG A 138 6.21 -14.10 -10.70
CA ARG A 138 5.73 -14.87 -11.85
C ARG A 138 4.74 -15.96 -11.44
N VAL A 139 5.04 -16.70 -10.37
CA VAL A 139 4.23 -17.83 -9.90
C VAL A 139 3.01 -17.38 -9.09
N SER A 140 3.15 -16.36 -8.23
CA SER A 140 2.07 -15.90 -7.35
C SER A 140 1.03 -15.04 -8.06
N VAL A 141 1.38 -14.40 -9.18
CA VAL A 141 0.48 -13.56 -9.99
C VAL A 141 -0.15 -14.34 -11.16
N SER A 142 0.23 -15.61 -11.37
CA SER A 142 -0.44 -16.53 -12.31
C SER A 142 -1.55 -17.32 -11.62
#